data_AF-A0AAW1WH19-F1
#
_entry.id   AF-A0AAW1WH19-F1
#
_cell.length_a   1.000
_cell.length_b   1.000
_cell.length_c   1.000
_cell.angle_alpha   90.00
_cell.angle_beta   90.00
_cell.angle_gamma   90.00
#
_symmetry.space_group_name_H-M   'P 1'
#
loop_
_entity.id
_entity.type
_entity.pdbx_description
1 polymer ?
#
loop_
_entity_poly.entity_id
_entity_poly.type
_entity_poly.pdbx_seq_one_letter_code
_entity_poly.pdbx_strand_id
1 'polypeptide(L)'
;MAPHGEAIATSYSTSSNRNISKSKPPMLSFSSDSLKRTISDISFELSKESAIEDLKALPPISEVEDARCECCGMSEECTPEYIDRVRNKYLGKWICGLCAEAVKEELEKNGGNKEEAMNTHISACVRFNKYSRAYPVLFQAEAMKDMLKKSKLEGRSMRAKSISPREKGGSRKGTIARSSSCIPAITREMR
;
A
#
# COMPACT_ATOMS: atom_id res chain seq x y z
N MET A 1 -20.69 3.86 -5.08
CA MET A 1 -21.05 2.50 -4.63
C MET A 1 -19.88 1.58 -4.93
N ALA A 2 -19.18 1.13 -3.89
CA ALA A 2 -18.12 0.12 -3.97
C ALA A 2 -18.62 -1.16 -3.28
N PRO A 3 -18.29 -2.36 -3.78
CA PRO A 3 -18.84 -3.61 -3.25
C PRO A 3 -18.08 -4.11 -2.02
N HIS A 4 -18.81 -4.84 -1.16
CA HIS A 4 -18.37 -5.42 0.10
C HIS A 4 -17.23 -6.44 -0.06
N GLY A 5 -16.21 -6.33 0.80
CA GLY A 5 -15.20 -7.38 1.02
C GLY A 5 -15.45 -8.06 2.36
N GLU A 6 -15.78 -9.35 2.33
CA GLU A 6 -16.02 -10.19 3.50
C GLU A 6 -14.72 -10.52 4.24
N ALA A 7 -14.78 -10.57 5.57
CA ALA A 7 -13.66 -10.91 6.44
C ALA A 7 -13.46 -12.44 6.51
N ILE A 8 -12.25 -12.90 6.18
CA ILE A 8 -11.85 -14.31 6.29
C ILE A 8 -11.55 -14.61 7.76
N ALA A 9 -12.38 -15.47 8.37
CA ALA A 9 -12.15 -16.02 9.70
C ALA A 9 -11.07 -17.11 9.64
N THR A 10 -9.89 -16.82 10.20
CA THR A 10 -8.81 -17.81 10.35
C THR A 10 -9.02 -18.60 11.63
N SER A 11 -9.54 -19.83 11.49
CA SER A 11 -9.61 -20.82 12.56
C SER A 11 -8.23 -21.47 12.77
N TYR A 12 -7.56 -21.15 13.88
CA TYR A 12 -6.50 -22.01 14.41
C TYR A 12 -7.10 -22.94 15.48
N SER A 13 -7.07 -24.24 15.21
CA SER A 13 -7.33 -25.27 16.20
C SER A 13 -6.05 -25.48 17.00
N THR A 14 -6.07 -25.23 18.32
CA THR A 14 -5.04 -25.72 19.23
C THR A 14 -5.65 -26.70 20.22
N SER A 15 -5.11 -27.92 20.16
CA SER A 15 -5.48 -29.09 20.95
C SER A 15 -5.34 -28.88 22.46
N SER A 16 -6.31 -29.49 23.15
CA SER A 16 -6.38 -29.71 24.60
C SER A 16 -5.12 -30.39 25.17
N ASN A 17 -4.59 -29.88 26.29
CA ASN A 17 -4.12 -30.74 27.37
C ASN A 17 -4.22 -30.07 28.75
N ARG A 18 -4.50 -30.89 29.77
CA ARG A 18 -5.04 -30.53 31.09
C ARG A 18 -3.97 -30.19 32.14
N ASN A 19 -4.48 -29.56 33.21
CA ASN A 19 -4.01 -29.50 34.59
C ASN A 19 -3.22 -28.25 35.00
N ILE A 20 -3.91 -27.32 35.68
CA ILE A 20 -3.41 -26.67 36.90
C ILE A 20 -4.61 -26.23 37.74
N SER A 21 -4.59 -26.67 38.98
CA SER A 21 -5.47 -26.37 40.11
C SER A 21 -5.79 -24.88 40.23
N LYS A 22 -7.06 -24.51 40.08
CA LYS A 22 -7.58 -23.21 40.51
C LYS A 22 -8.19 -23.36 41.89
N SER A 23 -7.42 -22.99 42.91
CA SER A 23 -7.97 -22.70 44.23
C SER A 23 -8.99 -21.56 44.11
N LYS A 24 -10.19 -21.81 44.62
CA LYS A 24 -11.23 -20.78 44.82
C LYS A 24 -10.75 -19.87 45.96
N PRO A 25 -10.84 -18.54 45.87
CA PRO A 25 -10.50 -17.72 47.03
C PRO A 25 -11.56 -17.92 48.13
N PRO A 26 -11.20 -17.85 49.41
CA PRO A 26 -12.14 -18.04 50.50
C PRO A 26 -13.11 -16.86 50.55
N MET A 27 -14.41 -17.13 50.62
CA MET A 27 -15.39 -16.09 50.96
C MET A 27 -15.24 -15.75 52.43
N LEU A 28 -14.79 -14.53 52.72
CA LEU A 28 -14.85 -13.98 54.06
C LEU A 28 -16.31 -13.68 54.40
N SER A 29 -16.86 -14.43 55.34
CA SER A 29 -18.11 -14.13 56.02
C SER A 29 -17.92 -12.86 56.86
N PHE A 30 -18.42 -11.72 56.39
CA PHE A 30 -18.47 -10.51 57.21
C PHE A 30 -19.88 -10.34 57.79
N SER A 31 -19.89 -10.30 59.13
CA SER A 31 -21.01 -10.00 60.01
C SER A 31 -21.79 -8.77 59.52
N SER A 32 -23.11 -8.85 59.54
CA SER A 32 -24.05 -7.90 58.96
C SER A 32 -24.22 -6.61 59.76
N ASP A 33 -23.20 -6.13 60.49
CA ASP A 33 -23.33 -4.94 61.31
C ASP A 33 -22.23 -3.90 61.01
N SER A 34 -22.69 -2.74 60.52
CA SER A 34 -22.02 -1.42 60.45
C SER A 34 -21.20 -0.95 59.23
N LEU A 35 -21.25 -1.56 58.04
CA LEU A 35 -20.82 -0.82 56.83
C LEU A 35 -21.92 0.15 56.37
N LYS A 36 -21.88 1.38 56.88
CA LYS A 36 -22.64 2.49 56.29
C LYS A 36 -22.09 2.77 54.89
N ARG A 37 -22.77 2.28 53.85
CA ARG A 37 -22.49 2.72 52.47
C ARG A 37 -22.83 4.20 52.40
N THR A 38 -21.84 5.03 52.09
CA THR A 38 -22.09 6.40 51.68
C THR A 38 -22.77 6.35 50.32
N ILE A 39 -24.05 6.69 50.26
CA ILE A 39 -24.77 6.89 49.01
C ILE A 39 -24.52 8.34 48.62
N SER A 40 -23.77 8.56 47.54
CA SER A 40 -23.65 9.88 46.94
C SER A 40 -24.97 10.19 46.26
N ASP A 41 -25.81 11.03 46.88
CA ASP A 41 -27.06 11.46 46.26
C ASP A 41 -26.77 12.57 45.23
N ILE A 42 -26.45 12.14 44.01
CA ILE A 42 -26.28 13.03 42.85
C ILE A 42 -27.62 13.44 42.21
N SER A 43 -28.77 13.14 42.84
CA SER A 43 -30.10 13.47 42.30
C SER A 43 -30.29 14.97 42.08
N PHE A 44 -29.51 15.82 42.77
CA PHE A 44 -29.55 17.27 42.58
C PHE A 44 -28.65 17.77 41.42
N GLU A 45 -27.63 17.02 41.02
CA GLU A 45 -26.81 17.40 39.84
C GLU A 45 -27.52 17.09 38.53
N LEU A 46 -28.40 16.08 38.51
CA LEU A 46 -29.28 15.77 37.37
C LEU A 46 -30.49 16.71 37.23
N SER A 47 -30.82 17.50 38.25
CA SER A 47 -31.86 18.54 38.13
C SER A 47 -31.28 19.88 37.66
N LYS A 48 -29.95 19.96 37.50
CA LYS A 48 -29.28 20.98 36.69
C LYS A 48 -29.21 20.57 35.21
N GLU A 49 -30.09 19.69 34.75
CA GLU A 49 -30.31 19.43 33.32
C GLU A 49 -30.90 20.65 32.59
N SER A 50 -31.36 21.68 33.33
CA SER A 50 -31.75 22.97 32.72
C SER A 50 -30.57 23.87 32.33
N ALA A 51 -29.32 23.43 32.58
CA ALA A 51 -28.11 24.08 32.08
C ALA A 51 -27.47 23.31 30.90
N ILE A 52 -28.12 22.25 30.41
CA ILE A 52 -27.68 21.48 29.23
C ILE A 52 -28.45 21.90 27.97
N GLU A 53 -29.50 22.72 28.09
CA GLU A 53 -30.15 23.35 26.92
C GLU A 53 -29.23 24.32 26.17
N ASP A 54 -28.17 24.83 26.81
CA ASP A 54 -27.19 25.74 26.18
C ASP A 54 -26.09 25.03 25.38
N LEU A 55 -25.99 23.69 25.44
CA LEU A 55 -25.06 22.93 24.59
C LEU A 55 -25.63 22.62 23.20
N LYS A 56 -26.92 22.90 22.96
CA LYS A 56 -27.54 22.86 21.62
C LYS A 56 -27.21 24.09 20.76
N ALA A 57 -26.59 25.12 21.35
CA ALA A 57 -26.18 26.33 20.67
C ALA A 57 -24.68 26.37 20.34
N LEU A 58 -23.96 25.25 20.49
CA LEU A 58 -22.63 25.15 19.87
C LEU A 58 -22.84 24.97 18.36
N PRO A 59 -22.29 25.86 17.52
CA PRO A 59 -22.34 25.65 16.08
C PRO A 59 -21.74 24.28 15.76
N PRO A 60 -22.30 23.53 14.79
CA PRO A 60 -21.71 22.27 14.35
C PRO A 60 -20.23 22.50 14.06
N ILE A 61 -19.36 21.79 14.79
CA ILE A 61 -17.90 21.82 14.58
C ILE A 61 -17.63 21.01 13.31
N SER A 62 -18.00 21.57 12.16
CA SER A 62 -17.51 21.12 10.86
C SER A 62 -16.35 22.04 10.47
N GLU A 63 -15.33 22.12 11.33
CA GLU A 63 -14.09 22.89 11.07
C GLU A 63 -13.30 22.34 9.87
N VAL A 64 -13.64 21.12 9.45
CA VAL A 64 -12.95 20.34 8.41
C VAL A 64 -13.96 19.89 7.35
N GLU A 65 -13.55 19.98 6.08
CA GLU A 65 -14.29 19.53 4.91
C GLU A 65 -13.48 18.47 4.15
N ASP A 66 -14.17 17.51 3.52
CA ASP A 66 -13.55 16.52 2.65
C ASP A 66 -13.20 17.12 1.28
N ALA A 67 -11.91 17.32 1.03
CA ALA A 67 -11.44 17.92 -0.21
C ALA A 67 -10.69 16.90 -1.08
N ARG A 68 -11.15 16.69 -2.32
CA ARG A 68 -10.54 15.75 -3.28
C ARG A 68 -9.36 16.37 -4.01
N CYS A 69 -8.18 15.79 -3.84
CA CYS A 69 -6.96 16.19 -4.54
C CYS A 69 -7.12 16.10 -6.07
N GLU A 70 -6.79 17.18 -6.77
CA GLU A 70 -6.88 17.25 -8.24
C GLU A 70 -5.79 16.45 -8.97
N CYS A 71 -4.71 16.07 -8.28
CA CYS A 71 -3.64 15.24 -8.84
C CYS A 71 -3.99 13.75 -8.77
N CYS A 72 -4.34 13.27 -7.57
CA CYS A 72 -4.44 11.83 -7.29
C CYS A 72 -5.86 11.33 -7.02
N GLY A 73 -6.84 12.23 -6.88
CA GLY A 73 -8.25 11.89 -6.64
C GLY A 73 -8.59 11.39 -5.23
N MET A 74 -7.60 11.33 -4.33
CA MET A 74 -7.81 10.97 -2.92
C MET A 74 -8.42 12.14 -2.17
N SER A 75 -9.33 11.87 -1.23
CA SER A 75 -9.89 12.87 -0.32
C SER A 75 -9.05 13.01 0.95
N GLU A 76 -8.90 14.24 1.42
CA GLU A 76 -8.33 14.57 2.73
C GLU A 76 -9.30 15.50 3.47
N GLU A 77 -9.46 15.29 4.77
CA GLU A 77 -10.21 16.18 5.67
C GLU A 77 -9.34 17.39 6.00
N CYS A 78 -9.79 18.59 5.62
CA CYS A 78 -8.99 19.80 5.70
C CYS A 78 -9.83 21.02 6.08
N THR A 79 -9.25 21.95 6.84
CA THR A 79 -9.95 23.21 7.13
C THR A 79 -10.03 24.08 5.87
N PRO A 80 -11.09 24.87 5.68
CA PRO A 80 -11.22 25.73 4.51
C PRO A 80 -10.05 26.71 4.36
N GLU A 81 -9.51 27.23 5.47
CA GLU A 81 -8.35 28.13 5.43
C GLU A 81 -7.10 27.40 4.95
N TYR A 82 -6.94 26.12 5.27
CA TYR A 82 -5.84 25.33 4.72
C TYR A 82 -6.01 25.07 3.22
N ILE A 83 -7.24 24.76 2.79
CA ILE A 83 -7.58 24.57 1.36
C ILE A 83 -7.20 25.81 0.56
N ASP A 84 -7.60 26.99 1.03
CA ASP A 84 -7.29 28.26 0.35
C ASP A 84 -5.79 28.55 0.31
N ARG A 85 -5.05 28.29 1.41
CA ARG A 85 -3.59 28.42 1.42
C ARG A 85 -2.92 27.52 0.38
N VAL A 86 -3.38 26.28 0.25
CA VAL A 86 -2.86 25.33 -0.73
C VAL A 86 -3.19 25.79 -2.15
N ARG A 87 -4.44 26.17 -2.43
CA ARG A 87 -4.84 26.70 -3.75
C ARG A 87 -4.00 27.90 -4.16
N ASN A 88 -3.76 28.85 -3.25
CA ASN A 88 -2.92 30.02 -3.50
C ASN A 88 -1.47 29.65 -3.83
N LYS A 89 -0.95 28.56 -3.25
CA LYS A 89 0.42 28.09 -3.51
C LYS A 89 0.54 27.32 -4.83
N TYR A 90 -0.53 26.67 -5.26
CA TYR A 90 -0.53 25.65 -6.32
C TYR A 90 -1.46 26.00 -7.49
N LEU A 91 -1.39 27.25 -7.97
CA LEU A 91 -2.07 27.71 -9.19
C LEU A 91 -3.60 27.53 -9.15
N GLY A 92 -4.20 27.75 -7.98
CA GLY A 92 -5.63 27.61 -7.75
C GLY A 92 -6.10 26.17 -7.52
N LYS A 93 -5.20 25.18 -7.58
CA LYS A 93 -5.54 23.77 -7.42
C LYS A 93 -5.44 23.30 -5.98
N TRP A 94 -6.43 22.55 -5.55
CA TRP A 94 -6.34 21.80 -4.30
C TRP A 94 -5.58 20.48 -4.53
N ILE A 95 -4.50 20.29 -3.77
CA ILE A 95 -3.69 19.07 -3.82
C ILE A 95 -3.45 18.55 -2.40
N CYS A 96 -3.43 17.23 -2.25
CA CYS A 96 -3.18 16.59 -0.97
C CYS A 96 -1.75 16.81 -0.46
N GLY A 97 -1.53 16.60 0.84
CA GLY A 97 -0.21 16.80 1.47
C GLY A 97 0.92 16.03 0.78
N LEU A 98 0.66 14.79 0.33
CA LEU A 98 1.64 13.98 -0.38
C LEU A 98 1.98 14.52 -1.78
N CYS A 99 0.97 14.97 -2.52
CA CYS A 99 1.18 15.60 -3.82
C CYS A 99 1.88 16.96 -3.68
N ALA A 100 1.62 17.69 -2.59
CA ALA A 100 2.27 18.97 -2.30
C ALA A 100 3.78 18.85 -2.11
N GLU A 101 4.24 17.82 -1.39
CA GLU A 101 5.67 17.51 -1.25
C GLU A 101 6.28 17.02 -2.56
N ALA A 102 5.57 16.18 -3.32
CA ALA A 102 6.05 15.73 -4.62
C ALA A 102 6.20 16.89 -5.63
N VAL A 103 5.25 17.84 -5.68
CA VAL A 103 5.37 19.04 -6.52
C VAL A 103 6.53 19.93 -6.05
N LYS A 104 6.80 19.99 -4.75
CA LYS A 104 7.96 20.72 -4.21
C LYS A 104 9.28 20.10 -4.67
N GLU A 105 9.37 18.77 -4.71
CA GLU A 105 10.53 18.08 -5.26
C GLU A 105 10.68 18.33 -6.77
N GLU A 106 9.59 18.29 -7.53
CA GLU A 106 9.61 18.62 -8.97
C GLU A 106 9.96 20.09 -9.24
N LEU A 107 9.64 21.00 -8.32
CA LEU A 107 10.03 22.40 -8.39
C LEU A 107 11.55 22.58 -8.34
N GLU A 108 12.22 21.82 -7.46
CA GLU A 108 13.67 21.83 -7.35
C GLU A 108 14.34 21.26 -8.61
N LYS A 109 13.74 20.22 -9.23
CA LYS A 109 14.23 19.62 -10.48
C LYS A 109 14.06 20.52 -11.70
N ASN A 110 12.96 21.26 -11.79
CA ASN A 110 12.60 22.09 -12.95
C ASN A 110 13.06 23.56 -12.81
N GLY A 111 14.13 23.81 -12.04
CA GLY A 111 14.71 25.15 -11.92
C GLY A 111 13.76 26.21 -11.33
N GLY A 112 12.77 25.80 -10.53
CA GLY A 112 11.82 26.69 -9.87
C GLY A 112 10.57 27.03 -10.69
N ASN A 113 10.38 26.46 -11.89
CA ASN A 113 9.17 26.67 -12.67
C ASN A 113 7.96 25.93 -12.08
N LYS A 114 7.06 26.68 -11.40
CA LYS A 114 5.87 26.14 -10.72
C LYS A 114 4.90 25.43 -11.64
N GLU A 115 4.64 25.99 -12.83
CA GLU A 115 3.68 25.41 -13.77
C GLU A 115 4.19 24.08 -14.33
N GLU A 116 5.47 24.04 -14.68
CA GLU A 116 6.13 22.85 -15.20
C GLU A 116 6.22 21.74 -14.16
N ALA A 117 6.63 22.07 -12.93
CA ALA A 117 6.68 21.13 -11.82
C ALA A 117 5.30 20.54 -11.51
N MET A 118 4.27 21.40 -11.48
CA MET A 118 2.89 20.97 -11.29
C MET A 118 2.43 20.02 -12.40
N ASN A 119 2.63 20.40 -13.67
CA ASN A 119 2.21 19.60 -14.80
C ASN A 119 2.94 18.25 -14.86
N THR A 120 4.24 18.24 -14.56
CA THR A 120 5.07 17.04 -14.49
C THR A 120 4.50 16.07 -13.46
N HIS A 121 4.25 16.54 -12.24
CA HIS A 121 3.66 15.71 -11.19
C HIS A 121 2.25 15.23 -11.55
N ILE A 122 1.35 16.11 -12.01
CA ILE A 122 -0.02 15.72 -12.40
C ILE A 122 0.02 14.63 -13.47
N SER A 123 0.85 14.79 -14.50
CA SER A 123 0.96 13.81 -15.58
C SER A 123 1.45 12.44 -15.09
N ALA A 124 2.40 12.43 -14.15
CA ALA A 124 2.90 11.21 -13.52
C ALA A 124 1.83 10.56 -12.62
N CYS A 125 1.14 11.37 -11.83
CA CYS A 125 0.12 10.92 -10.89
C CYS A 125 -1.10 10.32 -11.61
N VAL A 126 -1.60 10.98 -12.67
CA VAL A 126 -2.70 10.47 -13.50
C VAL A 126 -2.32 9.15 -14.16
N ARG A 127 -1.08 9.04 -14.67
CA ARG A 127 -0.57 7.79 -15.27
C ARG A 127 -0.51 6.66 -14.24
N PHE A 128 0.01 6.95 -13.05
CA PHE A 128 0.07 5.99 -11.94
C PHE A 128 -1.32 5.51 -11.54
N ASN A 129 -2.29 6.42 -11.40
CA ASN A 129 -3.64 6.07 -11.03
C ASN A 129 -4.37 5.25 -12.11
N LYS A 130 -4.17 5.59 -13.38
CA LYS A 130 -4.79 4.90 -14.51
C LYS A 130 -4.32 3.46 -14.67
N TYR A 131 -3.04 3.19 -14.43
CA TYR A 131 -2.44 1.88 -14.70
C TYR A 131 -1.93 1.20 -13.44
N SER A 132 -0.95 1.80 -12.76
CA SER A 132 -0.24 1.19 -11.63
C SER A 132 -1.14 0.92 -10.44
N ARG A 133 -2.03 1.85 -10.09
CA ARG A 133 -2.96 1.72 -8.97
C ARG A 133 -4.18 0.85 -9.32
N ALA A 134 -4.78 1.10 -10.48
CA ALA A 134 -6.00 0.39 -10.89
C ALA A 134 -5.73 -1.06 -11.34
N TYR A 135 -4.57 -1.33 -11.94
CA TYR A 135 -4.21 -2.63 -12.50
C TYR A 135 -2.77 -3.06 -12.12
N PRO A 136 -2.48 -3.32 -10.83
CA PRO A 136 -1.11 -3.61 -10.38
C PRO A 136 -0.46 -4.79 -11.11
N VAL A 137 -1.23 -5.84 -11.40
CA VAL A 137 -0.74 -7.05 -12.09
C VAL A 137 -0.36 -6.76 -13.54
N LEU A 138 -1.15 -5.94 -14.26
CA LEU A 138 -0.82 -5.54 -15.64
C LEU A 138 0.42 -4.65 -15.67
N PHE A 139 0.55 -3.75 -14.70
CA PHE A 139 1.73 -2.91 -14.57
C PHE A 139 2.99 -3.75 -14.31
N GLN A 140 2.91 -4.77 -13.44
CA GLN A 140 4.00 -5.71 -13.21
C GLN A 140 4.34 -6.51 -14.48
N ALA A 141 3.34 -7.02 -15.19
CA ALA A 141 3.55 -7.75 -16.45
C ALA A 141 4.20 -6.87 -17.53
N GLU A 142 3.83 -5.58 -17.60
CA GLU A 142 4.46 -4.61 -18.48
C GLU A 142 5.93 -4.37 -18.12
N ALA A 143 6.25 -4.21 -16.83
CA ALA A 143 7.63 -4.10 -16.37
C ALA A 143 8.46 -5.34 -16.74
N MET A 144 7.92 -6.55 -16.56
CA MET A 144 8.58 -7.80 -16.97
C MET A 144 8.81 -7.85 -18.48
N LYS A 145 7.81 -7.45 -19.28
CA LYS A 145 7.91 -7.36 -20.74
C LYS A 145 9.03 -6.39 -21.16
N ASP A 146 9.14 -5.25 -20.50
CA ASP A 146 10.16 -4.24 -20.83
C ASP A 146 11.57 -4.70 -20.45
N MET A 147 11.74 -5.41 -19.33
CA MET A 147 13.01 -6.05 -18.98
C MET A 147 13.45 -7.06 -20.05
N LEU A 148 12.54 -7.91 -20.53
CA LEU A 148 12.81 -8.88 -21.59
C LEU A 148 13.07 -8.23 -22.96
N LYS A 149 12.44 -7.08 -23.25
CA LYS A 149 12.72 -6.31 -24.47
C LYS A 149 14.09 -5.64 -24.41
N LYS A 150 14.42 -5.01 -23.29
CA LYS A 150 15.73 -4.38 -23.06
C LYS A 150 16.86 -5.40 -23.15
N SER A 151 16.69 -6.59 -22.57
CA SER A 151 17.69 -7.66 -22.68
C SER A 151 17.88 -8.19 -24.11
N LYS A 152 16.85 -8.19 -24.96
CA LYS A 152 16.98 -8.53 -26.39
C LYS A 152 17.74 -7.48 -27.20
N LEU A 153 17.57 -6.19 -26.86
CA LEU A 153 18.29 -5.09 -27.50
C LEU A 153 19.76 -5.08 -27.09
N GLU A 154 20.03 -5.16 -25.79
CA GLU A 154 21.38 -5.21 -25.20
C GLU A 154 22.11 -6.52 -25.57
N GLY A 155 21.40 -7.64 -25.66
CA GLY A 155 21.93 -8.93 -26.12
C GLY A 155 22.26 -8.99 -27.62
N ARG A 156 21.88 -7.97 -28.41
CA ARG A 156 22.33 -7.82 -29.81
C ARG A 156 23.68 -7.11 -29.91
N SER A 157 24.00 -6.24 -28.95
CA SER A 157 25.33 -5.62 -28.77
C SER A 157 26.30 -6.57 -28.03
N MET A 158 25.76 -7.36 -27.11
CA MET A 158 26.48 -8.35 -26.33
C MET A 158 26.06 -9.76 -26.76
N ARG A 159 26.38 -10.18 -28.00
CA ARG A 159 26.60 -11.62 -28.23
C ARG A 159 27.72 -11.99 -27.26
N ALA A 160 27.34 -12.53 -26.11
CA ALA A 160 28.25 -12.97 -25.08
C ALA A 160 29.38 -13.72 -25.77
N LYS A 161 30.59 -13.14 -25.73
CA LYS A 161 31.80 -13.92 -25.93
C LYS A 161 31.76 -14.92 -24.79
N SER A 162 31.22 -16.11 -25.06
CA SER A 162 31.29 -17.23 -24.14
C SER A 162 32.76 -17.36 -23.74
N ILE A 163 33.04 -17.10 -22.46
CA ILE A 163 34.33 -17.32 -21.80
C ILE A 163 34.59 -18.82 -21.62
N SER A 164 34.18 -19.66 -22.57
CA SER A 164 34.68 -21.03 -22.64
C SER A 164 36.19 -20.93 -22.81
N PRO A 165 37.03 -21.52 -21.93
CA PRO A 165 38.46 -21.61 -22.15
C PRO A 165 38.69 -22.33 -23.47
N ARG A 166 38.91 -21.56 -24.54
CA ARG A 166 39.26 -22.12 -25.83
C ARG A 166 40.76 -22.36 -25.75
N GLU A 167 41.13 -23.59 -25.38
CA GLU A 167 42.50 -24.05 -25.58
C GLU A 167 42.92 -23.70 -27.02
N LYS A 168 44.12 -23.11 -27.12
CA LYS A 168 44.72 -22.73 -28.40
C LYS A 168 44.96 -23.99 -29.22
N GLY A 169 44.05 -24.30 -30.14
CA GLY A 169 44.29 -25.32 -31.16
C GLY A 169 43.11 -25.48 -32.12
N GLY A 170 43.36 -25.30 -33.42
CA GLY A 170 42.57 -25.94 -34.47
C GLY A 170 41.35 -25.20 -35.03
N SER A 171 41.47 -24.84 -36.31
CA SER A 171 40.45 -24.73 -37.37
C SER A 171 39.03 -24.25 -37.05
N ARG A 172 38.63 -23.19 -37.77
CA ARG A 172 37.25 -22.71 -37.91
C ARG A 172 36.41 -23.76 -38.65
N LYS A 173 35.40 -24.34 -38.00
CA LYS A 173 34.20 -24.94 -38.63
C LYS A 173 33.13 -25.17 -37.54
N GLY A 174 32.39 -24.13 -37.19
CA GLY A 174 31.27 -24.20 -36.24
C GLY A 174 29.95 -24.38 -36.98
N THR A 175 29.68 -25.59 -37.46
CA THR A 175 28.30 -26.00 -37.82
C THR A 175 27.74 -26.70 -36.60
N ILE A 176 26.67 -26.18 -36.02
CA ILE A 176 25.96 -26.84 -34.92
C ILE A 176 25.35 -28.12 -35.50
N ALA A 177 26.02 -29.25 -35.31
CA ALA A 177 25.47 -30.56 -35.61
C ALA A 177 24.40 -30.89 -34.56
N ARG A 178 23.23 -31.33 -35.05
CA ARG A 178 22.10 -31.77 -34.24
C ARG A 178 22.53 -32.96 -33.37
N SER A 179 22.23 -32.92 -32.08
CA SER A 179 22.46 -34.02 -31.14
C SER A 179 21.69 -35.27 -31.59
N SER A 180 22.35 -36.21 -32.23
CA SER A 180 21.77 -37.50 -32.63
C SER A 180 22.08 -38.57 -31.58
N SER A 181 21.47 -38.47 -30.40
CA SER A 181 21.50 -39.56 -29.41
C SER A 181 20.13 -40.22 -29.19
N CYS A 182 19.18 -40.06 -30.12
CA CYS A 182 18.17 -41.09 -30.31
C CYS A 182 18.86 -42.28 -30.99
N ILE A 183 19.02 -43.37 -30.24
CA ILE A 183 19.58 -44.65 -30.69
C ILE A 183 18.66 -45.22 -31.77
N PRO A 184 19.06 -45.35 -33.04
CA PRO A 184 18.31 -46.14 -34.01
C PRO A 184 18.70 -47.60 -33.82
N ALA A 185 17.66 -48.41 -33.69
CA ALA A 185 17.69 -49.83 -33.43
C ALA A 185 18.41 -50.62 -34.55
N ILE A 186 19.21 -51.61 -34.14
CA ILE A 186 19.46 -52.92 -34.79
C ILE A 186 19.56 -52.99 -36.32
N THR A 187 20.74 -53.38 -36.83
CA THR A 187 20.81 -54.43 -37.85
C THR A 187 21.89 -55.45 -37.53
N ARG A 188 21.49 -56.70 -37.70
CA ARG A 188 22.13 -57.97 -37.41
C ARG A 188 23.29 -58.28 -38.36
N GLU A 189 24.11 -59.21 -37.87
CA GLU A 189 24.86 -60.26 -38.59
C GLU A 189 26.34 -60.07 -38.96
N MET A 190 27.05 -61.12 -38.54
CA MET A 190 28.48 -61.36 -38.48
C MET A 190 29.04 -61.76 -39.85
N ARG A 191 30.34 -61.55 -40.03
CA ARG A 191 31.16 -62.41 -40.88
C ARG A 191 32.46 -62.73 -40.18
#